data_AF-Q4TIL4-F1
#
_entry.id   AF-Q4TIL4-F1
#
_cell.length_a   1.000
_cell.length_b   1.000
_cell.length_c   1.000
_cell.angle_alpha   90.00
_cell.angle_beta   90.00
_cell.angle_gamma   90.00
#
_symmetry.space_group_name_H-M   'P 1'
#
loop_
_entity.id
_entity.type
_entity.pdbx_description
1 polymer ?
#
loop_
_entity_poly.entity_id
_entity_poly.type
_entity_poly.pdbx_seq_one_letter_code
_entity_poly.pdbx_strand_id
1 'polypeptide(L)' 'MSEESIPLRAESEDCPTEDSFGFGDDLELNQFDGLPFSSRYYKLLKERKTLPVWRVRCEFEDALTNNQL' A
#
# COMPACT_ATOMS: atom_id res chain seq x y z
N MET A 1 14.35 50.70 -34.67
CA MET A 1 14.04 51.38 -33.40
C MET A 1 12.65 50.94 -33.00
N SER A 2 12.55 50.16 -31.91
CA SER A 2 11.43 50.16 -30.95
C SER A 2 10.06 49.68 -31.49
N GLU A 3 9.33 48.71 -30.93
CA GLU A 3 9.36 48.07 -29.62
C GLU A 3 8.87 46.62 -29.73
N GLU A 4 9.50 45.80 -28.91
CA GLU A 4 9.27 44.39 -28.67
C GLU A 4 7.99 44.24 -27.83
N SER A 5 6.99 43.51 -28.31
CA SER A 5 5.91 43.01 -27.44
C SER A 5 6.22 41.57 -27.07
N ILE A 6 7.01 41.42 -26.01
CA ILE A 6 7.28 40.14 -25.35
C ILE A 6 5.93 39.63 -24.79
N PRO A 7 5.46 38.42 -25.14
CA PRO A 7 4.40 37.78 -24.37
C PRO A 7 4.99 37.44 -23.01
N LEU A 8 4.48 38.09 -21.96
CA LEU A 8 4.83 37.85 -20.58
C LEU A 8 4.84 36.34 -20.31
N ARG A 9 6.03 35.84 -19.97
CA ARG A 9 6.29 34.53 -19.41
C ARG A 9 5.39 34.38 -18.18
N ALA A 10 4.26 33.69 -18.31
CA ALA A 10 3.50 33.23 -17.17
C ALA A 10 4.26 32.06 -16.55
N GLU A 11 5.33 32.38 -15.80
CA GLU A 11 5.74 31.53 -14.68
C GLU A 11 4.76 31.84 -13.54
N SER A 12 3.65 31.10 -13.54
CA SER A 12 3.01 30.72 -12.28
C SER A 12 2.99 29.21 -12.29
N GLU A 13 3.84 28.67 -11.45
CA GLU A 13 3.92 27.29 -11.03
C GLU A 13 2.50 26.76 -10.76
N ASP A 14 1.98 25.94 -11.66
CA ASP A 14 1.12 24.84 -11.25
C ASP A 14 1.97 23.60 -11.46
N CYS A 15 2.78 23.30 -10.44
CA CYS A 15 3.28 21.95 -10.28
C CYS A 15 2.03 21.07 -10.32
N PRO A 16 1.85 20.14 -11.28
CA PRO A 16 0.81 19.17 -11.09
C PRO A 16 1.17 18.52 -9.76
N THR A 17 0.32 18.70 -8.75
CA THR A 17 0.43 17.96 -7.50
C THR A 17 0.18 16.51 -7.87
N GLU A 18 1.20 15.86 -8.40
CA GLU A 18 1.33 14.44 -8.68
C GLU A 18 1.57 13.71 -7.36
N ASP A 19 0.81 14.12 -6.33
CA ASP A 19 0.83 13.53 -5.01
C ASP A 19 -0.58 13.47 -4.41
N SER A 20 -1.63 13.52 -5.26
CA SER A 20 -2.82 12.73 -4.97
C SER A 20 -2.52 11.25 -5.22
N PHE A 21 -1.42 10.75 -4.66
CA PHE A 21 -1.40 9.34 -4.26
C PHE A 21 -2.49 9.24 -3.22
N GLY A 22 -3.55 8.50 -3.55
CA GLY A 22 -4.60 8.13 -2.60
C GLY A 22 -3.97 7.38 -1.43
N PHE A 23 -3.45 8.12 -0.46
CA PHE A 23 -2.96 7.59 0.81
C PHE A 23 -4.18 7.19 1.63
N GLY A 24 -4.79 6.06 1.30
CA GLY A 24 -5.82 5.46 2.15
C GLY A 24 -6.88 4.60 1.46
N ASP A 25 -7.15 4.81 0.17
CA ASP A 25 -8.38 4.28 -0.42
C ASP A 25 -8.29 2.82 -0.90
N ASP A 26 -7.08 2.26 -0.99
CA ASP A 26 -6.84 0.88 -1.49
C ASP A 26 -6.05 -0.01 -0.50
N LEU A 27 -5.98 0.39 0.78
CA LEU A 27 -5.29 -0.40 1.80
C LEU A 27 -6.24 -1.46 2.39
N GLU A 28 -5.74 -2.69 2.50
CA GLU A 28 -6.48 -3.76 3.18
C GLU A 28 -6.77 -3.38 4.64
N LEU A 29 -8.04 -3.55 5.02
CA LEU A 29 -8.49 -3.30 6.38
C LEU A 29 -8.28 -4.53 7.26
N ASN A 30 -7.87 -4.28 8.50
CA ASN A 30 -7.82 -5.29 9.52
C ASN A 30 -9.24 -5.68 9.95
N GLN A 31 -9.58 -6.96 9.86
CA GLN A 31 -10.91 -7.48 10.20
C GLN A 31 -11.30 -7.29 11.68
N PHE A 32 -10.34 -7.06 12.58
CA PHE A 32 -10.61 -6.97 14.01
C PHE A 32 -11.00 -5.57 14.49
N ASP A 33 -10.54 -4.52 13.80
CA ASP A 33 -10.80 -3.12 14.17
C ASP A 33 -11.30 -2.24 13.00
N GLY A 34 -11.31 -2.76 11.77
CA GLY A 34 -11.72 -2.05 10.57
C GLY A 34 -10.74 -0.98 10.10
N LEU A 35 -9.56 -0.88 10.70
CA LEU A 35 -8.55 0.12 10.34
C LEU A 35 -7.59 -0.42 9.28
N PRO A 36 -7.00 0.43 8.42
CA PRO A 36 -5.97 0.00 7.49
C PRO A 36 -4.78 -0.64 8.21
N PHE A 37 -4.24 -1.73 7.66
CA PHE A 37 -3.03 -2.32 8.21
C PHE A 37 -1.85 -1.32 8.21
N SER A 38 -1.14 -1.23 9.35
CA SER A 38 0.04 -0.37 9.46
C SER A 38 1.19 -0.82 8.54
N SER A 39 2.08 0.08 8.14
CA SER A 39 3.29 -0.29 7.37
C SER A 39 4.14 -1.36 8.09
N ARG A 40 4.16 -1.32 9.43
CA ARG A 40 4.85 -2.33 10.27
C ARG A 40 4.25 -3.72 10.11
N TYR A 41 2.92 -3.83 9.95
CA TYR A 41 2.23 -5.11 9.73
C TYR A 41 2.79 -5.82 8.49
N TYR A 42 2.86 -5.12 7.35
CA TYR A 42 3.34 -5.72 6.10
C TYR A 42 4.80 -6.16 6.16
N LYS A 43 5.66 -5.37 6.84
CA LYS A 43 7.05 -5.76 7.09
C LYS A 43 7.14 -7.08 7.88
N LEU A 44 6.42 -7.17 9.00
CA LEU A 44 6.41 -8.37 9.84
C LEU A 44 5.76 -9.56 9.12
N LEU A 45 4.71 -9.35 8.34
CA LEU A 45 4.07 -10.40 7.55
C LEU A 45 5.06 -11.01 6.55
N LYS A 46 5.85 -10.18 5.86
CA LYS A 46 6.90 -10.65 4.94
C LYS A 46 7.95 -11.49 5.67
N GLU A 47 8.44 -11.02 6.82
CA GLU A 47 9.43 -11.75 7.63
C GLU A 47 8.86 -13.07 8.16
N ARG A 48 7.64 -13.07 8.68
CA ARG A 48 6.98 -14.27 9.22
C ARG A 48 6.80 -15.35 8.17
N LYS A 49 6.42 -14.99 6.94
CA LYS A 49 6.28 -15.95 5.82
C LYS A 49 7.56 -16.72 5.49
N THR A 50 8.73 -16.30 5.99
CA THR A 50 10.00 -17.02 5.82
C THR A 50 10.22 -18.14 6.85
N LEU A 51 9.45 -18.17 7.95
CA LEU A 51 9.61 -19.18 9.00
C LEU A 51 9.25 -20.58 8.47
N PRO A 52 9.93 -21.66 8.91
CA PRO A 52 9.70 -23.01 8.40
C PRO A 52 8.23 -23.47 8.50
N VAL A 53 7.53 -23.08 9.56
CA VAL A 53 6.11 -23.41 9.78
C VAL A 53 5.18 -22.91 8.67
N TRP A 54 5.55 -21.83 7.96
CA TRP A 54 4.73 -21.34 6.84
C TRP A 54 4.72 -22.28 5.64
N ARG A 55 5.69 -23.18 5.51
CA ARG A 55 5.72 -24.18 4.42
C ARG A 55 4.67 -25.27 4.60
N VAL A 56 4.30 -25.57 5.84
CA VAL A 56 3.33 -26.62 6.19
C VAL A 56 1.95 -26.06 6.49
N ARG A 57 1.70 -24.78 6.21
CA ARG A 57 0.44 -24.10 6.53
C ARG A 57 -0.77 -24.80 5.92
N CYS A 58 -0.72 -25.13 4.63
CA CYS A 58 -1.84 -25.79 3.94
C CYS A 58 -2.10 -27.19 4.52
N GLU A 59 -1.05 -28.00 4.68
CA GLU A 59 -1.16 -29.34 5.29
C GLU A 59 -1.74 -29.27 6.71
N PHE A 60 -1.38 -28.24 7.48
CA PHE A 60 -1.93 -27.99 8.80
C PHE A 60 -3.42 -27.61 8.75
N GLU A 61 -3.82 -26.71 7.86
CA GLU A 61 -5.23 -26.31 7.67
C GLU A 61 -6.10 -27.50 7.23
N ASP A 62 -5.58 -28.34 6.33
CA ASP A 62 -6.24 -29.57 5.88
C ASP A 62 -6.37 -30.59 7.02
N ALA A 63 -5.29 -30.83 7.78
CA ALA A 63 -5.33 -31.73 8.92
C ALA A 63 -6.32 -31.23 9.98
N LEU A 64 -6.37 -29.92 10.23
CA LEU A 64 -7.27 -29.30 11.19
C LEU A 64 -8.73 -29.45 10.77
N THR A 65 -9.03 -29.40 9.48
CA THR A 65 -10.40 -29.58 8.96
C THR A 65 -10.84 -31.04 8.99
N ASN A 66 -9.94 -31.98 8.69
CA ASN A 66 -10.28 -33.40 8.50
C ASN A 66 -10.16 -34.28 9.75
N ASN A 67 -9.59 -33.78 10.86
CA ASN A 67 -9.37 -34.55 12.08
C ASN A 67 -10.14 -34.00 13.30
N GLN A 68 -11.17 -33.18 13.08
CA GLN A 68 -12.11 -32.79 14.13
C GLN A 68 -13.00 -34.00 14.48
N LEU A 69 -12.81 -34.54 15.69
CA LEU A 69 -13.64 -35.59 16.30
C LEU A 69 -14.97 -35.04 16.83
#